data_AF-A0AAC9CYQ0-F1
#
_entry.id   AF-A0AAC9CYQ0-F1
#
_cell.length_a   1.000
_cell.length_b   1.000
_cell.length_c   1.000
_cell.angle_alpha   90.00
_cell.angle_beta   90.00
_cell.angle_gamma   90.00
#
_symmetry.space_group_name_H-M   'P 1'
#
loop_
_entity.id
_entity.type
_entity.pdbx_description
1 polymer ?
#
loop_
_entity_poly.entity_id
_entity_poly.type
_entity_poly.pdbx_seq_one_letter_code
_entity_poly.pdbx_strand_id
1 'polypeptide(L)'
;MKKCILILSISVLFNSCNNFTSENSIASNGNRKPKAPKAIGPPRILFIGNSQIEYFISAPTLLQELCNANNQNINIQQLTTMGVGLDKVYITNKTEANQNFSNIDKDGNYYDYVVLQESTSIALKNIEKFRSNLKMLAEKIHKNSPDVAIYVYQNMTPLPYKDSDYNNYYKELRRNTVLATAFIKNAGLLRIGDAVKDAYSGKNGYNYLKNNRDNLCYGLNTRHFLNDGGFLQAVLLYATIFEKKPIIPKKLILSTGTGDNDNMRKQEVSKAISDPIALEEIAFSNK
;
A
#
# COMPACT_ATOMS: atom_id res chain seq x y z
N MET A 1 63.34 -17.42 -45.10
CA MET A 1 62.80 -18.47 -44.20
C MET A 1 63.48 -18.36 -42.84
N LYS A 2 62.81 -17.75 -41.86
CA LYS A 2 63.20 -17.76 -40.44
C LYS A 2 61.91 -17.94 -39.62
N LYS A 3 61.90 -18.96 -38.78
CA LYS A 3 60.78 -19.35 -37.88
C LYS A 3 60.74 -18.36 -36.72
N CYS A 4 59.59 -17.75 -36.45
CA CYS A 4 59.34 -16.99 -35.23
C CYS A 4 58.53 -17.84 -34.25
N ILE A 5 59.02 -17.84 -33.01
CA ILE A 5 58.56 -18.61 -31.86
C ILE A 5 57.33 -17.95 -31.24
N LEU A 6 56.35 -18.77 -30.90
CA LEU A 6 55.10 -18.43 -30.22
C LEU A 6 55.40 -18.16 -28.73
N ILE A 7 55.02 -17.00 -28.21
CA ILE A 7 54.93 -16.73 -26.76
C ILE A 7 53.45 -16.54 -26.44
N LEU A 8 52.87 -17.50 -25.73
CA LEU A 8 51.51 -17.43 -25.18
C LEU A 8 51.61 -16.80 -23.78
N SER A 9 51.13 -15.58 -23.66
CA SER A 9 50.92 -14.87 -22.40
C SER A 9 49.61 -15.32 -21.75
N ILE A 10 49.70 -15.81 -20.52
CA ILE A 10 48.57 -16.23 -19.70
C ILE A 10 47.87 -14.98 -19.16
N SER A 11 46.63 -14.75 -19.58
CA SER A 11 45.75 -13.72 -19.02
C SER A 11 45.00 -14.31 -17.81
N VAL A 12 45.31 -13.84 -16.61
CA VAL A 12 44.54 -14.15 -15.40
C VAL A 12 43.25 -13.33 -15.43
N LEU A 13 42.11 -14.00 -15.67
CA LEU A 13 40.78 -13.42 -15.55
C LEU A 13 40.41 -13.29 -14.07
N PHE A 14 40.33 -12.06 -13.57
CA PHE A 14 39.63 -11.75 -12.34
C PHE A 14 38.12 -11.95 -12.57
N ASN A 15 37.57 -13.06 -12.08
CA ASN A 15 36.13 -13.21 -11.93
C ASN A 15 35.66 -12.30 -10.79
N SER A 16 35.13 -11.12 -11.15
CA SER A 16 34.29 -10.33 -10.26
C SER A 16 32.99 -11.10 -10.02
N CYS A 17 32.76 -11.52 -8.78
CA CYS A 17 31.48 -12.05 -8.31
C CYS A 17 30.42 -10.95 -8.32
N ASN A 18 29.85 -10.64 -9.48
CA ASN A 18 28.55 -9.98 -9.55
C ASN A 18 27.49 -11.01 -9.17
N ASN A 19 27.02 -10.96 -7.91
CA ASN A 19 25.81 -11.64 -7.48
C ASN A 19 24.61 -11.02 -8.23
N PHE A 20 24.39 -11.44 -9.48
CA PHE A 20 23.12 -11.27 -10.17
C PHE A 20 22.09 -12.13 -9.44
N THR A 21 21.45 -11.55 -8.44
CA THR A 21 20.20 -12.10 -7.89
C THR A 21 19.15 -11.97 -8.99
N SER A 22 18.65 -13.10 -9.48
CA SER A 22 17.63 -13.12 -10.54
C SER A 22 16.36 -12.40 -10.08
N GLU A 23 15.68 -11.69 -10.98
CA GLU A 23 14.42 -10.98 -10.68
C GLU A 23 13.37 -11.89 -10.01
N ASN A 24 13.41 -13.19 -10.32
CA ASN A 24 12.53 -14.21 -9.72
C ASN A 24 12.77 -14.39 -8.20
N SER A 25 14.02 -14.32 -7.75
CA SER A 25 14.36 -14.40 -6.32
C SER A 25 13.90 -13.13 -5.56
N ILE A 26 14.03 -11.97 -6.21
CA ILE A 26 13.61 -10.66 -5.70
C ILE A 26 12.08 -10.61 -5.57
N ALA A 27 11.35 -11.11 -6.56
CA ALA A 27 9.89 -11.18 -6.53
C ALA A 27 9.35 -12.05 -5.37
N SER A 28 10.07 -13.13 -5.01
CA SER A 28 9.69 -13.98 -3.87
C SER A 28 9.77 -13.26 -2.51
N ASN A 29 10.75 -12.37 -2.33
CA ASN A 29 10.93 -11.61 -1.10
C ASN A 29 9.90 -10.48 -0.96
N GLY A 30 9.54 -9.81 -2.07
CA GLY A 30 8.49 -8.79 -2.05
C GLY A 30 7.14 -9.32 -1.58
N ASN A 31 6.85 -10.60 -1.83
CA ASN A 31 5.60 -11.27 -1.44
C ASN A 31 5.57 -11.80 0.00
N ARG A 32 6.67 -11.68 0.77
CA ARG A 32 6.69 -12.15 2.16
C ARG A 32 5.90 -11.19 3.04
N LYS A 33 5.17 -11.76 4.00
CA LYS A 33 4.48 -10.97 5.01
C LYS A 33 5.51 -10.43 6.02
N PRO A 34 5.52 -9.12 6.31
CA PRO A 34 6.39 -8.57 7.34
C PRO A 34 5.89 -8.98 8.73
N LYS A 35 6.80 -9.04 9.69
CA LYS A 35 6.49 -9.40 11.07
C LYS A 35 6.62 -8.16 11.95
N ALA A 36 5.51 -7.73 12.54
CA ALA A 36 5.52 -6.60 13.46
C ALA A 36 6.27 -6.94 14.75
N PRO A 37 6.88 -5.94 15.42
CA PRO A 37 7.48 -6.13 16.73
C PRO A 37 6.39 -6.41 17.77
N LYS A 38 6.80 -6.88 18.95
CA LYS A 38 5.88 -7.07 20.08
C LYS A 38 5.71 -5.72 20.79
N ALA A 39 4.58 -5.07 20.55
CA ALA A 39 4.24 -3.79 21.16
C ALA A 39 4.12 -3.88 22.70
N ILE A 40 4.59 -2.86 23.42
CA ILE A 40 4.21 -2.60 24.82
C ILE A 40 3.12 -1.52 24.82
N GLY A 41 1.86 -1.96 24.91
CA GLY A 41 0.69 -1.08 24.85
C GLY A 41 -0.09 -1.24 23.53
N PRO A 42 -0.94 -0.27 23.17
CA PRO A 42 -1.66 -0.27 21.89
C PRO A 42 -0.67 -0.24 20.72
N PRO A 43 -0.82 -1.10 19.70
CA PRO A 43 0.00 -1.03 18.50
C PRO A 43 -0.11 0.35 17.83
N ARG A 44 0.96 0.78 17.15
CA ARG A 44 1.08 2.08 16.49
C ARG A 44 1.28 1.88 15.00
N ILE A 45 0.45 2.55 14.21
CA ILE A 45 0.51 2.51 12.75
C ILE A 45 0.65 3.92 12.17
N LEU A 46 1.56 4.06 11.21
CA LEU A 46 1.73 5.27 10.42
C LEU A 46 1.34 5.05 8.97
N PHE A 47 0.44 5.89 8.46
CA PHE A 47 0.15 5.97 7.03
C PHE A 47 0.96 7.09 6.38
N ILE A 48 1.68 6.82 5.29
CA ILE A 48 2.37 7.84 4.51
C ILE A 48 1.95 7.71 3.04
N GLY A 49 1.36 8.77 2.48
CA GLY A 49 0.90 8.73 1.10
C GLY A 49 0.10 9.95 0.66
N ASN A 50 -0.83 9.76 -0.28
CA ASN A 50 -1.58 10.81 -0.95
C ASN A 50 -3.09 10.51 -1.01
N SER A 51 -3.76 11.05 -2.02
CA SER A 51 -5.21 10.99 -2.23
C SER A 51 -5.80 9.61 -2.50
N GLN A 52 -5.00 8.53 -2.59
CA GLN A 52 -5.55 7.16 -2.52
C GLN A 52 -5.72 6.65 -1.08
N ILE A 53 -5.04 7.24 -0.10
CA ILE A 53 -5.26 6.96 1.33
C ILE A 53 -6.42 7.80 1.86
N GLU A 54 -6.52 9.04 1.40
CA GLU A 54 -7.40 10.04 2.00
C GLU A 54 -7.80 11.11 0.97
N TYR A 55 -9.00 11.00 0.38
CA TYR A 55 -9.57 12.08 -0.43
C TYR A 55 -11.06 12.24 -0.16
N PHE A 56 -11.92 11.43 -0.78
CA PHE A 56 -13.34 11.37 -0.41
C PHE A 56 -13.57 10.55 0.87
N ILE A 57 -12.74 9.53 1.05
CA ILE A 57 -12.81 8.62 2.19
C ILE A 57 -11.41 8.37 2.74
N SER A 58 -11.31 8.31 4.07
CA SER A 58 -10.06 8.13 4.80
C SER A 58 -9.90 6.67 5.25
N ALA A 59 -8.93 5.97 4.67
CA ALA A 59 -8.59 4.61 5.09
C ALA A 59 -8.11 4.52 6.56
N PRO A 60 -7.30 5.47 7.07
CA PRO A 60 -6.94 5.53 8.50
C PRO A 60 -8.17 5.64 9.41
N THR A 61 -9.12 6.50 9.06
CA THR A 61 -10.38 6.68 9.83
C THR A 61 -11.21 5.40 9.84
N LEU A 62 -11.38 4.76 8.68
CA LEU A 62 -12.13 3.51 8.60
C LEU A 62 -11.43 2.36 9.34
N LEU A 63 -10.11 2.26 9.27
CA LEU A 63 -9.36 1.27 10.04
C LEU A 63 -9.57 1.48 11.54
N GLN A 64 -9.52 2.73 12.03
CA GLN A 64 -9.81 3.03 13.44
C GLN A 64 -11.21 2.54 13.85
N GLU A 65 -12.22 2.80 13.02
CA GLU A 65 -13.60 2.41 13.28
C GLU A 65 -13.78 0.89 13.34
N LEU A 66 -13.11 0.15 12.44
CA LEU A 66 -13.08 -1.31 12.48
C LEU A 66 -12.35 -1.82 13.72
N CYS A 67 -11.20 -1.23 14.08
CA CYS A 67 -10.46 -1.58 15.28
C CYS A 67 -11.29 -1.37 16.55
N ASN A 68 -11.95 -0.22 16.68
CA ASN A 68 -12.84 0.09 17.80
C ASN A 68 -13.99 -0.92 17.90
N ALA A 69 -14.65 -1.25 16.79
CA ALA A 69 -15.73 -2.24 16.76
C ALA A 69 -15.27 -3.67 17.15
N ASN A 70 -13.97 -3.94 17.04
CA ASN A 70 -13.36 -5.24 17.32
C ASN A 70 -12.53 -5.25 18.62
N ASN A 71 -12.69 -4.24 19.48
CA ASN A 71 -11.94 -4.06 20.71
C ASN A 71 -10.41 -4.15 20.51
N GLN A 72 -9.93 -3.68 19.35
CA GLN A 72 -8.51 -3.52 19.05
C GLN A 72 -8.14 -2.08 19.34
N ASN A 73 -7.42 -1.82 20.43
CA ASN A 73 -6.89 -0.50 20.70
C ASN A 73 -5.64 -0.30 19.85
N ILE A 74 -5.64 0.71 18.97
CA ILE A 74 -4.53 1.03 18.07
C ILE A 74 -4.38 2.55 17.99
N ASN A 75 -3.13 3.02 17.91
CA ASN A 75 -2.80 4.41 17.67
C ASN A 75 -2.52 4.62 16.19
N ILE A 76 -3.33 5.43 15.51
CA ILE A 76 -3.20 5.70 14.08
C ILE A 76 -2.68 7.12 13.86
N GLN A 77 -1.59 7.24 13.11
CA GLN A 77 -1.04 8.50 12.63
C GLN A 77 -0.98 8.51 11.11
N GLN A 78 -0.94 9.70 10.51
CA GLN A 78 -0.86 9.84 9.06
C GLN A 78 -0.01 11.04 8.66
N LEU A 79 0.72 10.89 7.56
CA LEU A 79 1.42 11.95 6.85
C LEU A 79 0.93 11.90 5.40
N THR A 80 -0.08 12.70 5.08
CA THR A 80 -0.74 12.68 3.78
C THR A 80 -0.54 14.02 3.04
N THR A 81 -0.26 13.96 1.74
CA THR A 81 -0.24 15.15 0.89
C THR A 81 -0.81 14.82 -0.47
N MET A 82 -1.85 15.55 -0.87
CA MET A 82 -2.64 15.23 -2.06
C MET A 82 -1.82 15.37 -3.35
N GLY A 83 -2.00 14.42 -4.27
CA GLY A 83 -1.48 14.51 -5.63
C GLY A 83 0.05 14.39 -5.79
N VAL A 84 0.80 14.08 -4.74
CA VAL A 84 2.26 14.01 -4.79
C VAL A 84 2.83 12.62 -4.44
N GLY A 85 4.09 12.39 -4.80
CA GLY A 85 4.84 11.19 -4.44
C GLY A 85 5.42 11.26 -3.02
N LEU A 86 5.91 10.12 -2.52
CA LEU A 86 6.36 9.95 -1.14
C LEU A 86 7.47 10.92 -0.70
N ASP A 87 8.37 11.30 -1.61
CA ASP A 87 9.41 12.29 -1.35
C ASP A 87 8.82 13.67 -1.03
N LYS A 88 7.82 14.09 -1.79
CA LYS A 88 7.12 15.35 -1.56
C LYS A 88 6.22 15.28 -0.33
N VAL A 89 5.59 14.15 -0.04
CA VAL A 89 4.85 13.94 1.23
C VAL A 89 5.80 14.17 2.42
N TYR A 90 7.00 13.61 2.39
CA TYR A 90 8.01 13.84 3.42
C TYR A 90 8.45 15.30 3.50
N ILE A 91 8.74 15.94 2.36
CA ILE A 91 9.20 17.35 2.34
C ILE A 91 8.12 18.28 2.91
N THR A 92 6.86 18.11 2.51
CA THR A 92 5.73 18.92 2.98
C THR A 92 5.50 18.75 4.48
N ASN A 93 5.63 17.52 5.01
CA ASN A 93 5.41 17.23 6.42
C ASN A 93 6.73 17.08 7.21
N LYS A 94 7.81 17.70 6.76
CA LYS A 94 9.18 17.39 7.24
C LYS A 94 9.34 17.50 8.75
N THR A 95 8.75 18.51 9.37
CA THR A 95 8.83 18.72 10.83
C THR A 95 8.17 17.58 11.59
N GLU A 96 6.91 17.28 11.27
CA GLU A 96 6.16 16.20 11.89
C GLU A 96 6.78 14.83 11.59
N ALA A 97 7.19 14.59 10.33
CA ALA A 97 7.86 13.36 9.93
C ALA A 97 9.16 13.14 10.72
N ASN A 98 9.99 14.17 10.86
CA ASN A 98 11.23 14.07 11.65
C ASN A 98 10.95 13.82 13.12
N GLN A 99 9.94 14.46 13.70
CA GLN A 99 9.52 14.19 15.08
C GLN A 99 9.09 12.73 15.24
N ASN A 100 8.17 12.26 14.38
CA ASN A 100 7.69 10.89 14.35
C ASN A 100 8.82 9.87 14.20
N PHE A 101 9.80 10.13 13.33
CA PHE A 101 10.92 9.21 13.12
C PHE A 101 12.01 9.31 14.19
N SER A 102 11.97 10.33 15.06
CA SER A 102 12.93 10.52 16.16
C SER A 102 12.44 9.98 17.50
N ASN A 103 11.13 9.80 17.65
CA ASN A 103 10.53 9.26 18.87
C ASN A 103 10.95 7.80 19.08
N ILE A 104 10.98 7.39 20.35
CA ILE A 104 11.29 6.03 20.82
C ILE A 104 10.20 5.64 21.81
N ASP A 105 9.84 4.37 21.85
CA ASP A 105 8.95 3.82 22.87
C ASP A 105 9.65 2.72 23.68
N LYS A 106 9.00 2.25 24.75
CA LYS A 106 9.53 1.33 25.74
C LYS A 106 9.94 -0.04 25.18
N ASP A 107 9.38 -0.42 24.04
CA ASP A 107 9.68 -1.67 23.33
C ASP A 107 10.79 -1.51 22.26
N GLY A 108 11.43 -0.34 22.20
CA GLY A 108 12.50 -0.05 21.25
C GLY A 108 12.03 0.19 19.81
N ASN A 109 10.71 0.19 19.55
CA ASN A 109 10.13 0.55 18.27
C ASN A 109 9.04 1.60 18.48
N TYR A 110 9.14 2.78 17.86
CA TYR A 110 8.05 3.75 17.94
C TYR A 110 6.81 3.35 17.11
N TYR A 111 7.02 2.70 15.97
CA TYR A 111 5.93 2.16 15.14
C TYR A 111 6.01 0.64 15.06
N ASP A 112 4.83 0.00 15.13
CA ASP A 112 4.68 -1.44 14.89
C ASP A 112 4.39 -1.72 13.41
N TYR A 113 3.69 -0.79 12.76
CA TYR A 113 3.30 -0.87 11.36
C TYR A 113 3.52 0.46 10.64
N VAL A 114 3.95 0.41 9.38
CA VAL A 114 3.90 1.57 8.46
C VAL A 114 3.29 1.16 7.13
N VAL A 115 2.36 1.95 6.61
CA VAL A 115 1.83 1.81 5.26
C VAL A 115 2.42 2.91 4.37
N LEU A 116 3.12 2.52 3.31
CA LEU A 116 3.73 3.44 2.36
C LEU A 116 3.01 3.38 1.01
N GLN A 117 2.40 4.48 0.59
CA GLN A 117 1.70 4.60 -0.69
C GLN A 117 2.37 5.64 -1.60
N GLU A 118 2.92 5.15 -2.70
CA GLU A 118 3.52 5.99 -3.73
C GLU A 118 2.47 6.54 -4.70
N SER A 119 2.75 7.67 -5.32
CA SER A 119 1.92 8.20 -6.41
C SER A 119 1.80 7.19 -7.55
N THR A 120 0.59 7.03 -8.08
CA THR A 120 0.29 6.06 -9.14
C THR A 120 1.16 6.25 -10.38
N SER A 121 1.50 7.50 -10.73
CA SER A 121 2.38 7.78 -11.87
C SER A 121 3.81 7.28 -11.64
N ILE A 122 4.38 7.44 -10.44
CA ILE A 122 5.73 6.94 -10.13
C ILE A 122 5.70 5.42 -10.04
N ALA A 123 4.74 4.85 -9.31
CA ALA A 123 4.59 3.40 -9.17
C ALA A 123 4.42 2.69 -10.52
N LEU A 124 3.76 3.33 -11.48
CA LEU A 124 3.55 2.78 -12.83
C LEU A 124 4.77 2.94 -13.73
N LYS A 125 5.41 4.12 -13.74
CA LYS A 125 6.34 4.51 -14.82
C LYS A 125 7.81 4.63 -14.40
N ASN A 126 8.10 4.68 -13.10
CA ASN A 126 9.45 4.98 -12.60
C ASN A 126 9.80 4.14 -11.37
N ILE A 127 10.16 2.88 -11.61
CA ILE A 127 10.54 1.91 -10.56
C ILE A 127 11.77 2.34 -9.76
N GLU A 128 12.73 3.03 -10.37
CA GLU A 128 13.93 3.51 -9.69
C GLU A 128 13.59 4.58 -8.65
N LYS A 129 12.75 5.55 -9.04
CA LYS A 129 12.26 6.58 -8.12
C LYS A 129 11.37 5.98 -7.04
N PHE A 130 10.51 5.02 -7.38
CA PHE A 130 9.69 4.30 -6.38
C PHE A 130 10.57 3.63 -5.32
N ARG A 131 11.59 2.85 -5.74
CA ARG A 131 12.56 2.23 -4.82
C ARG A 131 13.32 3.24 -3.98
N SER A 132 13.79 4.32 -4.61
CA SER A 132 14.53 5.39 -3.92
C SER A 132 13.66 6.07 -2.85
N ASN A 133 12.41 6.38 -3.16
CA ASN A 133 11.46 6.98 -2.23
C ASN A 133 11.13 6.04 -1.06
N LEU A 134 10.86 4.75 -1.33
CA LEU A 134 10.65 3.76 -0.27
C LEU A 134 11.88 3.62 0.63
N LYS A 135 13.07 3.51 0.05
CA LYS A 135 14.34 3.38 0.79
C LYS A 135 14.57 4.59 1.69
N MET A 136 14.38 5.81 1.16
CA MET A 136 14.54 7.05 1.93
C MET A 136 13.66 7.07 3.19
N LEU A 137 12.39 6.68 3.09
CA LEU A 137 11.48 6.63 4.24
C LEU A 137 11.83 5.49 5.18
N ALA A 138 12.04 4.28 4.65
CA ALA A 138 12.37 3.10 5.46
C ALA A 138 13.64 3.32 6.28
N GLU A 139 14.71 3.89 5.71
CA GLU A 139 15.94 4.20 6.43
C GLU A 139 15.74 5.20 7.56
N LYS A 140 14.81 6.15 7.42
CA LYS A 140 14.48 7.11 8.48
C LYS A 140 13.69 6.45 9.60
N ILE A 141 12.68 5.66 9.25
CA ILE A 141 11.81 4.96 10.21
C ILE A 141 12.62 3.92 11.00
N HIS A 142 13.44 3.11 10.31
CA HIS A 142 14.22 2.04 10.94
C HIS A 142 15.24 2.54 11.98
N LYS A 143 15.57 3.83 12.04
CA LYS A 143 16.46 4.37 13.08
C LYS A 143 15.90 4.17 14.49
N ASN A 144 14.58 4.35 14.66
CA ASN A 144 13.90 4.24 15.95
C ASN A 144 12.72 3.26 15.94
N SER A 145 12.51 2.57 14.82
CA SER A 145 11.59 1.44 14.70
C SER A 145 12.24 0.34 13.85
N PRO A 146 13.37 -0.25 14.30
CA PRO A 146 14.21 -1.14 13.49
C PRO A 146 13.50 -2.41 13.00
N ASP A 147 12.45 -2.84 13.70
CA ASP A 147 11.71 -4.08 13.42
C ASP A 147 10.26 -3.83 12.98
N VAL A 148 9.93 -2.58 12.65
CA VAL A 148 8.61 -2.19 12.13
C VAL A 148 8.20 -3.04 10.92
N ALA A 149 6.92 -3.42 10.85
CA ALA A 149 6.37 -4.06 9.67
C ALA A 149 5.97 -3.02 8.62
N ILE A 150 6.67 -3.00 7.49
CA ILE A 150 6.36 -2.07 6.39
C ILE A 150 5.42 -2.76 5.40
N TYR A 151 4.27 -2.15 5.16
CA TYR A 151 3.36 -2.53 4.10
C TYR A 151 3.45 -1.54 2.94
N VAL A 152 3.97 -2.00 1.81
CA VAL A 152 4.00 -1.21 0.58
C VAL A 152 2.65 -1.36 -0.11
N TYR A 153 1.96 -0.24 -0.26
CA TYR A 153 0.64 -0.17 -0.87
C TYR A 153 0.73 -0.45 -2.37
N GLN A 154 -0.04 -1.44 -2.84
CA GLN A 154 -0.22 -1.67 -4.27
C GLN A 154 -1.27 -0.72 -4.84
N ASN A 155 -0.85 0.23 -5.67
CA ASN A 155 -1.75 1.15 -6.34
C ASN A 155 -2.77 0.44 -7.23
N MET A 156 -4.00 0.95 -7.21
CA MET A 156 -4.97 0.65 -8.25
C MET A 156 -4.65 1.45 -9.52
N THR A 157 -5.11 0.93 -10.66
CA THR A 157 -4.95 1.60 -11.96
C THR A 157 -5.73 2.92 -12.01
N PRO A 158 -5.16 3.95 -12.66
CA PRO A 158 -5.83 5.23 -12.89
C PRO A 158 -6.89 5.17 -14.01
N LEU A 159 -6.99 4.04 -14.74
CA LEU A 159 -7.89 3.90 -15.87
C LEU A 159 -9.27 3.37 -15.45
N PRO A 160 -10.33 3.67 -16.23
CA PRO A 160 -11.61 2.99 -16.09
C PRO A 160 -11.51 1.49 -16.32
N TYR A 161 -12.33 0.68 -15.64
CA TYR A 161 -12.25 -0.79 -15.75
C TYR A 161 -12.46 -1.32 -17.17
N LYS A 162 -13.30 -0.64 -17.96
CA LYS A 162 -13.61 -1.00 -19.34
C LYS A 162 -12.54 -0.52 -20.35
N ASP A 163 -11.53 0.22 -19.90
CA ASP A 163 -10.43 0.65 -20.76
C ASP A 163 -9.60 -0.55 -21.20
N SER A 164 -9.22 -0.61 -22.48
CA SER A 164 -8.45 -1.72 -23.05
C SER A 164 -7.08 -1.90 -22.39
N ASP A 165 -6.48 -0.82 -21.87
CA ASP A 165 -5.16 -0.86 -21.22
C ASP A 165 -5.23 -1.09 -19.71
N TYR A 166 -6.44 -1.18 -19.13
CA TYR A 166 -6.62 -1.39 -17.70
C TYR A 166 -5.78 -2.57 -17.18
N ASN A 167 -5.85 -3.71 -17.85
CA ASN A 167 -5.15 -4.93 -17.44
C ASN A 167 -3.62 -4.80 -17.56
N ASN A 168 -3.13 -4.05 -18.55
CA ASN A 168 -1.70 -3.80 -18.73
C ASN A 168 -1.18 -2.93 -17.58
N TYR A 169 -1.89 -1.86 -17.25
CA TYR A 169 -1.53 -0.96 -16.14
C TYR A 169 -1.58 -1.68 -14.79
N TYR A 170 -2.62 -2.50 -14.56
CA TYR A 170 -2.72 -3.33 -13.36
C TYR A 170 -1.50 -4.27 -13.21
N LYS A 171 -1.13 -4.99 -14.27
CA LYS A 171 0.02 -5.92 -14.25
C LYS A 171 1.32 -5.17 -13.95
N GLU A 172 1.54 -4.02 -14.58
CA GLU A 172 2.76 -3.24 -14.38
C GLU A 172 2.85 -2.65 -12.97
N LEU A 173 1.75 -2.07 -12.46
CA LEU A 173 1.67 -1.60 -11.08
C LEU A 173 1.97 -2.72 -10.09
N ARG A 174 1.33 -3.88 -10.26
CA ARG A 174 1.57 -5.05 -9.40
C ARG A 174 3.02 -5.50 -9.44
N ARG A 175 3.60 -5.63 -10.65
CA ARG A 175 5.01 -6.01 -10.85
C ARG A 175 5.94 -5.02 -10.15
N ASN A 176 5.74 -3.73 -10.37
CA ASN A 176 6.58 -2.68 -9.82
C ASN A 176 6.47 -2.59 -8.30
N THR A 177 5.28 -2.73 -7.71
CA THR A 177 5.14 -2.79 -6.25
C THR A 177 5.88 -3.99 -5.66
N VAL A 178 5.74 -5.19 -6.22
CA VAL A 178 6.48 -6.38 -5.75
C VAL A 178 7.99 -6.13 -5.82
N LEU A 179 8.46 -5.64 -6.96
CA LEU A 179 9.87 -5.35 -7.20
C LEU A 179 10.42 -4.19 -6.36
N ALA A 180 9.60 -3.24 -5.93
CA ALA A 180 10.02 -2.16 -5.05
C ALA A 180 10.07 -2.61 -3.58
N THR A 181 9.08 -3.40 -3.17
CA THR A 181 8.95 -3.94 -1.81
C THR A 181 10.12 -4.83 -1.41
N ALA A 182 10.60 -5.67 -2.34
CA ALA A 182 11.65 -6.65 -2.07
C ALA A 182 13.00 -6.06 -1.59
N PHE A 183 13.22 -4.76 -1.77
CA PHE A 183 14.45 -4.06 -1.35
C PHE A 183 14.37 -3.49 0.06
N ILE A 184 13.21 -3.56 0.70
CA ILE A 184 12.96 -2.96 2.01
C ILE A 184 12.99 -4.05 3.08
N LYS A 185 13.79 -3.82 4.13
CA LYS A 185 13.84 -4.72 5.31
C LYS A 185 12.44 -4.81 5.92
N ASN A 186 12.03 -6.03 6.28
CA ASN A 186 10.76 -6.33 6.94
C ASN A 186 9.55 -5.68 6.25
N ALA A 187 9.50 -5.80 4.93
CA ALA A 187 8.41 -5.27 4.13
C ALA A 187 7.62 -6.36 3.39
N GLY A 188 6.33 -6.10 3.15
CA GLY A 188 5.49 -6.88 2.24
C GLY A 188 4.42 -6.02 1.57
N LEU A 189 3.63 -6.63 0.69
CA LEU A 189 2.57 -5.92 -0.03
C LEU A 189 1.32 -5.75 0.81
N LEU A 190 0.69 -4.58 0.69
CA LEU A 190 -0.73 -4.41 0.93
C LEU A 190 -1.45 -4.41 -0.43
N ARG A 191 -2.16 -5.51 -0.73
CA ARG A 191 -2.62 -5.87 -2.08
C ARG A 191 -3.92 -5.19 -2.51
N ILE A 192 -3.99 -3.87 -2.35
CA ILE A 192 -5.20 -3.09 -2.68
C ILE A 192 -5.53 -3.18 -4.17
N GLY A 193 -4.53 -3.06 -5.05
CA GLY A 193 -4.72 -3.22 -6.50
C GLY A 193 -5.31 -4.59 -6.88
N ASP A 194 -4.86 -5.68 -6.25
CA ASP A 194 -5.41 -7.03 -6.48
C ASP A 194 -6.88 -7.11 -5.99
N ALA A 195 -7.17 -6.63 -4.78
CA ALA A 195 -8.54 -6.62 -4.25
C ALA A 195 -9.51 -5.79 -5.10
N VAL A 196 -9.07 -4.63 -5.60
CA VAL A 196 -9.86 -3.77 -6.49
C VAL A 196 -10.09 -4.46 -7.84
N LYS A 197 -9.08 -5.14 -8.41
CA LYS A 197 -9.24 -5.94 -9.63
C LYS A 197 -10.28 -7.04 -9.43
N ASP A 198 -10.22 -7.74 -8.31
CA ASP A 198 -11.16 -8.81 -7.97
C ASP A 198 -12.60 -8.29 -7.86
N ALA A 199 -12.79 -7.15 -7.19
CA ALA A 199 -14.08 -6.48 -7.11
C ALA A 199 -14.61 -6.09 -8.49
N TYR A 200 -13.80 -5.43 -9.34
CA TYR A 200 -14.20 -5.13 -10.72
C TYR A 200 -14.53 -6.38 -11.54
N SER A 201 -13.90 -7.52 -11.25
CA SER A 201 -14.13 -8.78 -11.96
C SER A 201 -15.40 -9.51 -11.50
N GLY A 202 -16.13 -8.96 -10.52
CA GLY A 202 -17.36 -9.55 -9.99
C GLY A 202 -17.14 -10.71 -9.03
N LYS A 203 -15.96 -10.81 -8.41
CA LYS A 203 -15.66 -11.86 -7.44
C LYS A 203 -16.70 -11.85 -6.32
N ASN A 204 -17.09 -13.03 -5.86
CA ASN A 204 -18.15 -13.23 -4.85
C ASN A 204 -19.50 -12.58 -5.21
N GLY A 205 -19.77 -12.35 -6.50
CA GLY A 205 -21.03 -11.78 -6.97
C GLY A 205 -21.13 -10.25 -6.85
N TYR A 206 -20.06 -9.57 -6.42
CA TYR A 206 -20.05 -8.11 -6.28
C TYR A 206 -20.32 -7.42 -7.62
N ASN A 207 -21.25 -6.46 -7.64
CA ASN A 207 -21.50 -5.64 -8.83
C ASN A 207 -20.96 -4.22 -8.61
N TYR A 208 -19.83 -3.90 -9.25
CA TYR A 208 -19.21 -2.59 -9.15
C TYR A 208 -20.04 -1.45 -9.78
N LEU A 209 -21.06 -1.78 -10.60
CA LEU A 209 -21.95 -0.80 -11.22
C LEU A 209 -23.33 -0.78 -10.55
N LYS A 210 -23.69 0.34 -9.94
CA LYS A 210 -25.07 0.61 -9.50
C LYS A 210 -25.63 1.78 -10.31
N ASN A 211 -26.75 1.56 -10.98
CA ASN A 211 -27.35 2.54 -11.91
C ASN A 211 -26.36 3.08 -12.95
N ASN A 212 -25.54 2.17 -13.52
CA ASN A 212 -24.45 2.48 -14.47
C ASN A 212 -23.34 3.40 -13.93
N ARG A 213 -23.26 3.58 -12.61
CA ARG A 213 -22.18 4.33 -11.96
C ARG A 213 -21.24 3.38 -11.23
N ASP A 214 -19.95 3.67 -11.35
CA ASP A 214 -18.88 2.97 -10.61
C ASP A 214 -19.01 3.29 -9.12
N ASN A 215 -19.17 2.25 -8.29
CA ASN A 215 -19.26 2.40 -6.84
C ASN A 215 -17.91 2.27 -6.13
N LEU A 216 -16.88 1.75 -6.81
CA LEU A 216 -15.57 1.57 -6.19
C LEU A 216 -14.79 2.89 -6.22
N CYS A 217 -14.79 3.55 -7.38
CA CYS A 217 -13.96 4.73 -7.61
C CYS A 217 -14.67 5.80 -8.44
N TYR A 218 -14.29 7.06 -8.19
CA TYR A 218 -14.73 8.22 -8.95
C TYR A 218 -13.53 9.03 -9.48
N GLY A 219 -13.74 9.73 -10.59
CA GLY A 219 -12.75 10.61 -11.23
C GLY A 219 -12.41 10.19 -12.66
N LEU A 220 -11.96 11.17 -13.45
CA LEU A 220 -11.66 11.03 -14.89
C LEU A 220 -10.15 10.81 -15.13
N ASN A 221 -9.31 11.68 -14.55
CA ASN A 221 -7.85 11.64 -14.75
C ASN A 221 -7.12 10.94 -13.60
N THR A 222 -7.70 10.99 -12.40
CA THR A 222 -7.24 10.27 -11.21
C THR A 222 -8.45 9.64 -10.55
N ARG A 223 -8.40 8.32 -10.35
CA ARG A 223 -9.47 7.56 -9.69
C ARG A 223 -9.22 7.60 -8.18
N HIS A 224 -10.23 7.98 -7.42
CA HIS A 224 -10.23 8.00 -5.96
C HIS A 224 -11.33 7.10 -5.43
N PHE A 225 -11.11 6.49 -4.26
CA PHE A 225 -12.10 5.59 -3.69
C PHE A 225 -13.37 6.31 -3.27
N LEU A 226 -14.49 5.65 -3.57
CA LEU A 226 -15.79 5.91 -2.99
C LEU A 226 -15.99 5.00 -1.76
N ASN A 227 -17.18 5.02 -1.16
CA ASN A 227 -17.46 4.26 0.05
C ASN A 227 -17.17 2.76 -0.08
N ASP A 228 -17.55 2.10 -1.19
CA ASP A 228 -17.27 0.66 -1.38
C ASP A 228 -15.76 0.39 -1.50
N GLY A 229 -15.04 1.22 -2.24
CA GLY A 229 -13.59 1.11 -2.39
C GLY A 229 -12.84 1.36 -1.07
N GLY A 230 -13.25 2.38 -0.31
CA GLY A 230 -12.71 2.68 1.01
C GLY A 230 -13.01 1.59 2.04
N PHE A 231 -14.22 1.02 2.00
CA PHE A 231 -14.60 -0.13 2.82
C PHE A 231 -13.73 -1.35 2.50
N LEU A 232 -13.59 -1.71 1.22
CA LEU A 232 -12.72 -2.79 0.77
C LEU A 232 -11.27 -2.61 1.25
N GLN A 233 -10.73 -1.40 1.10
CA GLN A 233 -9.38 -1.05 1.54
C GLN A 233 -9.21 -1.19 3.05
N ALA A 234 -10.16 -0.69 3.84
CA ALA A 234 -10.08 -0.73 5.30
C ALA A 234 -10.20 -2.16 5.84
N VAL A 235 -11.08 -2.98 5.26
CA VAL A 235 -11.20 -4.40 5.61
C VAL A 235 -9.94 -5.16 5.22
N LEU A 236 -9.34 -4.88 4.06
CA LEU A 236 -8.07 -5.50 3.66
C LEU A 236 -6.95 -5.13 4.65
N LEU A 237 -6.81 -3.86 4.99
CA LEU A 237 -5.84 -3.39 5.99
C LEU A 237 -6.01 -4.14 7.32
N TYR A 238 -7.24 -4.20 7.83
CA TYR A 238 -7.53 -4.93 9.07
C TYR A 238 -7.17 -6.41 8.96
N ALA A 239 -7.58 -7.08 7.88
CA ALA A 239 -7.33 -8.49 7.67
C ALA A 239 -5.84 -8.81 7.49
N THR A 240 -5.08 -7.94 6.82
CA THR A 240 -3.63 -8.09 6.65
C THR A 240 -2.90 -7.91 7.98
N ILE A 241 -3.28 -6.92 8.79
CA ILE A 241 -2.63 -6.62 10.08
C ILE A 241 -2.97 -7.68 11.14
N PHE A 242 -4.25 -7.99 11.33
CA PHE A 242 -4.74 -8.84 12.43
C PHE A 242 -5.02 -10.28 12.04
N GLU A 243 -4.82 -10.64 10.77
CA GLU A 243 -5.01 -11.99 10.21
C GLU A 243 -6.44 -12.56 10.29
N LYS A 244 -7.42 -11.73 10.65
CA LYS A 244 -8.81 -12.12 10.85
C LYS A 244 -9.77 -11.14 10.18
N LYS A 245 -10.99 -11.58 9.92
CA LYS A 245 -12.06 -10.69 9.47
C LYS A 245 -12.48 -9.75 10.61
N PRO A 246 -12.71 -8.46 10.35
CA PRO A 246 -13.30 -7.57 11.34
C PRO A 246 -14.80 -7.85 11.48
N ILE A 247 -15.33 -7.70 12.69
CA ILE A 247 -16.75 -7.43 12.90
C ILE A 247 -17.06 -6.08 12.25
N ILE A 248 -17.99 -6.07 11.30
CA ILE A 248 -18.44 -4.85 10.64
C ILE A 248 -19.49 -4.16 11.53
N PRO A 249 -19.23 -2.93 12.03
CA PRO A 249 -20.22 -2.22 12.82
C PRO A 249 -21.41 -1.79 11.95
N LYS A 250 -22.59 -1.61 12.57
CA LYS A 250 -23.80 -1.14 11.86
C LYS A 250 -23.57 0.17 11.11
N LYS A 251 -22.74 1.06 11.68
CA LYS A 251 -22.40 2.35 11.09
C LYS A 251 -20.89 2.57 11.02
N LEU A 252 -20.45 3.19 9.94
CA LEU A 252 -19.07 3.66 9.72
C LEU A 252 -19.07 5.15 9.39
N ILE A 253 -17.94 5.83 9.62
CA ILE A 253 -17.72 7.18 9.11
C ILE A 253 -17.40 7.07 7.61
N LEU A 254 -18.34 7.46 6.75
CA LEU A 254 -18.29 7.29 5.29
C LEU A 254 -18.53 8.63 4.58
N SER A 255 -18.09 8.76 3.33
CA SER A 255 -18.34 9.96 2.52
C SER A 255 -19.84 10.14 2.23
N THR A 256 -20.33 11.38 2.25
CA THR A 256 -21.68 11.74 1.82
C THR A 256 -21.81 11.88 0.30
N GLY A 257 -20.69 11.99 -0.42
CA GLY A 257 -20.69 12.16 -1.87
C GLY A 257 -19.30 12.49 -2.43
N THR A 258 -19.28 13.23 -3.53
CA THR A 258 -18.05 13.57 -4.28
C THR A 258 -17.96 15.05 -4.64
N GLY A 259 -18.89 15.88 -4.16
CA GLY A 259 -18.90 17.32 -4.38
C GLY A 259 -18.12 18.08 -3.31
N ASP A 260 -17.86 19.36 -3.56
CA ASP A 260 -17.02 20.21 -2.69
C ASP A 260 -17.60 20.42 -1.28
N ASN A 261 -18.93 20.27 -1.13
CA ASN A 261 -19.64 20.39 0.15
C ASN A 261 -19.86 19.04 0.84
N ASP A 262 -19.45 17.93 0.21
CA ASP A 262 -19.53 16.62 0.83
C ASP A 262 -18.45 16.43 1.88
N ASN A 263 -18.77 15.62 2.90
CA ASN A 263 -17.87 15.32 3.99
C ASN A 263 -18.00 13.86 4.43
N MET A 264 -17.21 13.47 5.42
CA MET A 264 -17.33 12.17 6.07
C MET A 264 -18.22 12.27 7.30
N ARG A 265 -19.22 11.38 7.41
CA ARG A 265 -20.11 11.29 8.58
C ARG A 265 -20.50 9.85 8.88
N LYS A 266 -21.00 9.61 10.09
CA LYS A 266 -21.49 8.30 10.53
C LYS A 266 -22.74 7.90 9.72
N GLN A 267 -22.67 6.80 8.96
CA GLN A 267 -23.74 6.30 8.08
C GLN A 267 -23.94 4.79 8.27
N GLU A 268 -25.18 4.31 8.06
CA GLU A 268 -25.48 2.86 8.09
C GLU A 268 -24.75 2.15 6.95
N VAL A 269 -24.00 1.10 7.27
CA VAL A 269 -23.22 0.32 6.30
C VAL A 269 -24.13 -0.28 5.24
N SER A 270 -25.29 -0.82 5.65
CA SER A 270 -26.27 -1.43 4.72
C SER A 270 -26.91 -0.45 3.74
N LYS A 271 -26.74 0.87 3.95
CA LYS A 271 -27.26 1.91 3.04
C LYS A 271 -26.16 2.51 2.17
N ALA A 272 -24.96 2.66 2.72
CA ALA A 272 -23.87 3.39 2.10
C ALA A 272 -22.85 2.49 1.38
N ILE A 273 -22.80 1.19 1.71
CA ILE A 273 -21.98 0.18 1.03
C ILE A 273 -22.89 -0.73 0.20
N SER A 274 -22.59 -0.92 -1.08
CA SER A 274 -23.53 -1.61 -1.97
C SER A 274 -23.67 -3.11 -1.67
N ASP A 275 -22.57 -3.79 -1.34
CA ASP A 275 -22.54 -5.19 -0.95
C ASP A 275 -21.35 -5.43 0.01
N PRO A 276 -21.54 -5.16 1.32
CA PRO A 276 -20.47 -5.25 2.30
C PRO A 276 -19.96 -6.69 2.49
N ILE A 277 -20.80 -7.70 2.28
CA ILE A 277 -20.42 -9.11 2.47
C ILE A 277 -19.44 -9.52 1.35
N ALA A 278 -19.79 -9.26 0.09
CA ALA A 278 -18.90 -9.63 -1.01
C ALA A 278 -17.55 -8.89 -0.92
N LEU A 279 -17.57 -7.60 -0.56
CA LEU A 279 -16.35 -6.81 -0.39
C LEU A 279 -15.49 -7.29 0.78
N GLU A 280 -16.08 -7.71 1.90
CA GLU A 280 -15.35 -8.30 3.02
C GLU A 280 -14.64 -9.61 2.60
N GLU A 281 -15.34 -10.49 1.88
CA GLU A 281 -14.76 -11.73 1.37
C GLU A 281 -13.64 -11.46 0.35
N ILE A 282 -13.81 -10.48 -0.55
CA ILE A 282 -12.76 -10.09 -1.50
C ILE A 282 -11.53 -9.60 -0.75
N ALA A 283 -11.69 -8.68 0.21
CA ALA A 283 -10.59 -8.17 1.03
C ALA A 283 -9.87 -9.30 1.77
N PHE A 284 -10.61 -10.17 2.47
CA PHE A 284 -9.98 -11.25 3.24
C PHE A 284 -9.22 -12.24 2.36
N SER A 285 -9.69 -12.51 1.14
CA SER A 285 -9.00 -13.39 0.18
C SER A 285 -7.69 -12.80 -0.38
N ASN A 286 -7.48 -11.49 -0.23
CA ASN A 286 -6.33 -10.76 -0.75
C ASN A 286 -5.32 -10.33 0.34
N LYS A 287 -5.51 -10.75 1.60
CA LYS A 287 -4.72 -10.30 2.75
C LYS A 287 -3.25 -10.73 2.76
#